data_AF-F8MXF4-F1
#
_entry.id   AF-F8MXF4-F1
#
_cell.length_a   1.000
_cell.length_b   1.000
_cell.length_c   1.000
_cell.angle_alpha   90.00
_cell.angle_beta   90.00
_cell.angle_gamma   90.00
#
_symmetry.space_group_name_H-M   'P 1'
#
loop_
_entity.id
_entity.type
_entity.pdbx_description
1 polymer ?
#
loop_
_entity_poly.entity_id
_entity_poly.type
_entity_poly.pdbx_seq_one_letter_code
_entity_poly.pdbx_strand_id
1 'polypeptide(L)'
;MAVFLNHGIQLSIDGKTLYASSSNSVYSWAYDADAIRVSDEKSPKTLISNMTNAGGGHSTRTLLISRKQPGILLVSRGSGSNIDNGATDHSSGISQIRAFDISDPNLGTPGGGGKVYDYPSEGWTIGWGLRNSVGVAEEPNTGGIYSVENSADGIKRFGVDIHEDSPGEEMNYHGVLRFPSNRSSSSGQGQQQGGNHGYPYCLALYNSSATPSFPSLGNLKTGSQFTHDSTPYSIPFLPSSDSSSSQVKPINITTSDTSCSSTNFIPPRLTFPAHTAPLDIKFSNGNGNQSLGLAYISFHGSWDRSTPAGYKLSAVRFDTSKGEPIEASDSTNSLVDIMWNRDVSKCPEQCFRPVGLAVDEQERIWMTDDDKGDVWVLKQVGEVKDEEGADGGSGSGNVNGDSDSAAAPMRAKRSGSCAEWLGVGMSAMAAVAGSLLFVVL
;
A
#
# COMPACT_ATOMS: atom_id res chain seq x y z
N MET A 1 -26.80 -12.99 -11.28
CA MET A 1 -26.54 -12.94 -9.82
C MET A 1 -25.79 -11.64 -9.55
N ALA A 2 -26.04 -10.97 -8.42
CA ALA A 2 -25.29 -9.76 -8.08
C ALA A 2 -23.82 -10.10 -7.85
N VAL A 3 -22.91 -9.27 -8.36
CA VAL A 3 -21.47 -9.41 -8.13
C VAL A 3 -21.15 -8.86 -6.74
N PHE A 4 -20.42 -9.62 -5.92
CA PHE A 4 -19.99 -9.17 -4.59
C PHE A 4 -18.64 -8.47 -4.69
N LEU A 5 -18.65 -7.14 -4.64
CA LEU A 5 -17.45 -6.29 -4.66
C LEU A 5 -17.04 -5.96 -3.23
N ASN A 6 -15.74 -5.88 -2.94
CA ASN A 6 -15.26 -5.70 -1.56
C ASN A 6 -14.20 -4.60 -1.35
N HIS A 7 -13.48 -4.15 -2.38
CA HIS A 7 -12.44 -3.13 -2.20
C HIS A 7 -12.06 -2.39 -3.49
N GLY A 8 -11.35 -3.06 -4.41
CA GLY A 8 -10.71 -2.41 -5.56
C GLY A 8 -11.72 -1.72 -6.46
N ILE A 9 -11.46 -0.45 -6.76
CA ILE A 9 -12.24 0.39 -7.66
C ILE A 9 -11.30 1.33 -8.40
N GLN A 10 -11.53 1.54 -9.70
CA GLN A 10 -10.71 2.43 -10.52
C GLN A 10 -11.53 2.94 -11.72
N LEU A 11 -11.30 4.18 -12.13
CA LEU A 11 -11.83 4.72 -13.38
C LEU A 11 -10.76 4.66 -14.48
N SER A 12 -11.18 4.44 -15.73
CA SER A 12 -10.32 4.71 -16.89
C SER A 12 -9.90 6.18 -16.93
N ILE A 13 -8.79 6.46 -17.60
CA ILE A 13 -8.23 7.83 -17.72
C ILE A 13 -9.25 8.80 -18.34
N ASP A 14 -10.09 8.33 -19.28
CA ASP A 14 -11.14 9.12 -19.91
C ASP A 14 -12.45 9.20 -19.10
N GLY A 15 -12.51 8.53 -17.94
CA GLY A 15 -13.68 8.50 -17.06
C GLY A 15 -14.87 7.69 -17.57
N LYS A 16 -14.73 6.97 -18.69
CA LYS A 16 -15.86 6.27 -19.35
C LYS A 16 -16.00 4.79 -18.99
N THR A 17 -15.07 4.24 -18.24
CA THR A 17 -15.10 2.85 -17.79
C THR A 17 -14.84 2.79 -16.30
N LEU A 18 -15.73 2.12 -15.57
CA LEU A 18 -15.54 1.79 -14.17
C LEU A 18 -15.02 0.37 -14.06
N TYR A 19 -13.97 0.16 -13.27
CA TYR A 19 -13.42 -1.13 -12.91
C TYR A 19 -13.64 -1.36 -11.43
N ALA A 20 -14.01 -2.58 -11.07
CA ALA A 20 -14.11 -2.98 -9.67
C ALA A 20 -13.81 -4.46 -9.50
N SER A 21 -13.43 -4.86 -8.30
CA SER A 21 -13.02 -6.23 -8.00
C SER A 21 -13.85 -6.91 -6.92
N SER A 22 -14.11 -8.20 -7.10
CA SER A 22 -14.41 -9.14 -6.02
C SER A 22 -13.11 -9.80 -5.52
N SER A 23 -13.23 -10.72 -4.56
CA SER A 23 -12.10 -11.57 -4.16
C SER A 23 -11.58 -12.49 -5.27
N ASN A 24 -12.40 -12.77 -6.28
CA ASN A 24 -12.06 -13.70 -7.37
C ASN A 24 -11.69 -13.01 -8.68
N SER A 25 -12.33 -11.88 -8.98
CA SER A 25 -12.38 -11.37 -10.34
C SER A 25 -12.35 -9.85 -10.41
N VAL A 26 -11.79 -9.34 -11.51
CA VAL A 26 -11.90 -7.93 -11.90
C VAL A 26 -12.98 -7.81 -12.96
N TYR A 27 -13.82 -6.80 -12.80
CA TYR A 27 -14.94 -6.49 -13.66
C TYR A 27 -14.81 -5.09 -14.26
N SER A 28 -15.49 -4.86 -15.38
CA SER A 28 -15.68 -3.51 -15.93
C SER A 28 -17.09 -3.26 -16.43
N TRP A 29 -17.46 -1.98 -16.41
CA TRP A 29 -18.70 -1.43 -16.94
C TRP A 29 -18.38 -0.15 -17.72
N ALA A 30 -19.16 0.13 -18.77
CA ALA A 30 -19.20 1.50 -19.27
C ALA A 30 -19.81 2.38 -18.17
N TYR A 31 -19.28 3.59 -17.99
CA TYR A 31 -19.67 4.51 -16.93
C TYR A 31 -20.07 5.86 -17.51
N ASP A 32 -21.23 6.34 -17.08
CA ASP A 32 -21.75 7.67 -17.36
C ASP A 32 -21.64 8.49 -16.07
N ALA A 33 -20.69 9.43 -16.04
CA ALA A 33 -20.42 10.27 -14.89
C ALA A 33 -21.52 11.31 -14.64
N ASP A 34 -22.18 11.80 -15.70
CA ASP A 34 -23.26 12.78 -15.58
C ASP A 34 -24.51 12.12 -14.98
N ALA A 35 -24.80 10.89 -15.39
CA ALA A 35 -25.91 10.11 -14.86
C ALA A 35 -25.57 9.34 -13.56
N ILE A 36 -24.29 9.27 -13.18
CA ILE A 36 -23.73 8.46 -12.09
C ILE A 36 -24.25 7.02 -12.21
N ARG A 37 -24.06 6.43 -13.39
CA ARG A 37 -24.55 5.08 -13.70
C ARG A 37 -23.54 4.27 -14.47
N VAL A 38 -23.52 2.98 -14.18
CA VAL A 38 -22.87 1.99 -15.02
C VAL A 38 -23.84 1.45 -16.06
N SER A 39 -23.31 0.90 -17.15
CA SER A 39 -24.03 -0.05 -18.01
C SER A 39 -24.54 -1.24 -17.19
N ASP A 40 -25.38 -2.12 -17.77
CA ASP A 40 -26.03 -3.27 -17.11
C ASP A 40 -25.32 -3.79 -15.84
N GLU A 41 -25.82 -3.34 -14.68
CA GLU A 41 -25.28 -3.63 -13.35
C GLU A 41 -25.20 -5.14 -13.08
N LYS A 42 -26.06 -5.94 -13.74
CA LYS A 42 -26.18 -7.38 -13.48
C LYS A 42 -25.25 -8.23 -14.34
N SER A 43 -24.65 -7.64 -15.37
CA SER A 43 -23.87 -8.38 -16.37
C SER A 43 -22.57 -7.66 -16.75
N PRO A 44 -21.68 -7.34 -15.78
CA PRO A 44 -20.36 -6.78 -16.10
C PRO A 44 -19.55 -7.65 -17.05
N LYS A 45 -18.58 -7.02 -17.71
CA LYS A 45 -17.49 -7.74 -18.36
C LYS A 45 -16.52 -8.25 -17.30
N THR A 46 -16.28 -9.55 -17.23
CA THR A 46 -15.17 -10.12 -16.44
C THR A 46 -13.88 -9.98 -17.24
N LEU A 47 -12.86 -9.37 -16.65
CA LEU A 47 -11.56 -9.13 -17.30
C LEU A 47 -10.49 -10.10 -16.81
N ILE A 48 -10.45 -10.32 -15.51
CA ILE A 48 -9.43 -11.13 -14.82
C ILE A 48 -10.14 -12.04 -13.82
N SER A 49 -9.66 -13.27 -13.63
CA SER A 49 -10.27 -14.26 -12.73
C SER A 49 -9.24 -15.13 -12.01
N ASN A 50 -9.73 -16.10 -11.22
CA ASN A 50 -8.94 -17.08 -10.46
C ASN A 50 -8.03 -16.47 -9.38
N MET A 51 -8.56 -15.47 -8.66
CA MET A 51 -7.85 -14.83 -7.56
C MET A 51 -8.32 -15.28 -6.16
N THR A 52 -9.31 -16.17 -6.06
CA THR A 52 -9.80 -16.64 -4.76
C THR A 52 -8.69 -17.37 -4.00
N ASN A 53 -8.53 -17.06 -2.71
CA ASN A 53 -7.63 -17.80 -1.84
C ASN A 53 -8.39 -18.96 -1.20
N ALA A 54 -7.96 -20.20 -1.44
CA ALA A 54 -8.62 -21.40 -0.92
C ALA A 54 -8.68 -21.42 0.63
N GLY A 55 -7.72 -20.77 1.32
CA GLY A 55 -7.63 -20.69 2.78
C GLY A 55 -8.46 -19.59 3.45
N GLY A 56 -9.12 -18.71 2.70
CA GLY A 56 -10.03 -17.70 3.28
C GLY A 56 -9.36 -16.48 3.93
N GLY A 57 -8.05 -16.25 3.76
CA GLY A 57 -7.33 -15.07 4.23
C GLY A 57 -7.63 -13.78 3.45
N HIS A 58 -6.60 -13.11 2.93
CA HIS A 58 -6.73 -11.78 2.32
C HIS A 58 -7.58 -11.79 1.04
N SER A 59 -8.70 -11.07 1.06
CA SER A 59 -9.73 -11.14 0.00
C SER A 59 -9.83 -9.89 -0.87
N THR A 60 -9.16 -8.79 -0.55
CA THR A 60 -9.16 -7.55 -1.34
C THR A 60 -8.30 -7.68 -2.60
N ARG A 61 -8.70 -7.03 -3.69
CA ARG A 61 -7.96 -7.04 -4.97
C ARG A 61 -7.79 -5.63 -5.50
N THR A 62 -6.80 -4.90 -4.98
CA THR A 62 -6.57 -3.49 -5.35
C THR A 62 -6.33 -3.34 -6.84
N LEU A 63 -6.88 -2.28 -7.43
CA LEU A 63 -6.77 -1.95 -8.83
C LEU A 63 -5.99 -0.64 -9.01
N LEU A 64 -5.05 -0.61 -9.94
CA LEU A 64 -4.34 0.61 -10.35
C LEU A 64 -4.22 0.63 -11.87
N ILE A 65 -4.81 1.63 -12.53
CA ILE A 65 -4.55 1.88 -13.95
C ILE A 65 -3.35 2.81 -14.07
N SER A 66 -2.36 2.40 -14.86
CA SER A 66 -1.18 3.22 -15.15
C SER A 66 -1.57 4.46 -15.96
N ARG A 67 -1.10 5.63 -15.52
CA ARG A 67 -1.22 6.88 -16.27
C ARG A 67 -0.06 7.04 -17.26
N LYS A 68 1.12 6.51 -16.94
CA LYS A 68 2.29 6.49 -17.84
C LYS A 68 2.14 5.49 -18.98
N GLN A 69 1.39 4.41 -18.78
CA GLN A 69 1.09 3.39 -19.79
C GLN A 69 -0.42 3.10 -19.83
N PRO A 70 -1.21 3.94 -20.52
CA PRO A 70 -2.65 3.73 -20.66
C PRO A 70 -2.98 2.34 -21.23
N GLY A 71 -4.02 1.70 -20.69
CA GLY A 71 -4.40 0.34 -21.06
C GLY A 71 -3.75 -0.75 -20.20
N ILE A 72 -2.86 -0.39 -19.27
CA ILE A 72 -2.28 -1.33 -18.32
C ILE A 72 -2.96 -1.22 -16.96
N LEU A 73 -3.48 -2.34 -16.48
CA LEU A 73 -4.12 -2.49 -15.17
C LEU A 73 -3.27 -3.37 -14.26
N LEU A 74 -2.91 -2.86 -13.09
CA LEU A 74 -2.28 -3.59 -12.00
C LEU A 74 -3.34 -4.10 -11.04
N VAL A 75 -3.12 -5.32 -10.54
CA VAL A 75 -3.96 -5.98 -9.56
C VAL A 75 -3.10 -6.56 -8.45
N SER A 76 -3.39 -6.18 -7.20
CA SER A 76 -2.76 -6.76 -6.01
C SER A 76 -3.57 -7.94 -5.47
N ARG A 77 -2.89 -8.99 -5.00
CA ARG A 77 -3.51 -10.15 -4.34
C ARG A 77 -2.65 -10.60 -3.15
N GLY A 78 -3.21 -10.54 -1.96
CA GLY A 78 -2.57 -11.01 -0.73
C GLY A 78 -2.65 -12.52 -0.49
N SER A 79 -2.08 -12.96 0.64
CA SER A 79 -1.96 -14.36 1.06
C SER A 79 -3.28 -15.01 1.49
N GLY A 80 -3.33 -16.34 1.48
CA GLY A 80 -4.45 -17.14 1.98
C GLY A 80 -4.45 -17.36 3.51
N SER A 81 -3.35 -17.05 4.19
CA SER A 81 -3.17 -17.14 5.65
C SER A 81 -2.10 -16.16 6.12
N ASN A 82 -1.89 -16.03 7.44
CA ASN A 82 -0.87 -15.14 8.00
C ASN A 82 0.55 -15.47 7.50
N ILE A 83 0.92 -16.76 7.58
CA ILE A 83 2.12 -17.34 6.95
C ILE A 83 1.62 -18.36 5.93
N ASP A 84 1.91 -18.12 4.65
CA ASP A 84 1.35 -18.88 3.53
C ASP A 84 2.48 -19.39 2.65
N ASN A 85 2.77 -20.69 2.75
CA ASN A 85 3.79 -21.34 1.95
C ASN A 85 3.43 -21.35 0.46
N GLY A 86 2.17 -21.13 0.07
CA GLY A 86 1.77 -20.93 -1.32
C GLY A 86 2.48 -19.74 -1.97
N ALA A 87 2.82 -18.71 -1.19
CA ALA A 87 3.57 -17.53 -1.67
C ALA A 87 5.04 -17.84 -2.04
N THR A 88 5.56 -19.02 -1.68
CA THR A 88 6.89 -19.49 -2.10
C THR A 88 6.90 -20.00 -3.54
N ASP A 89 5.73 -20.35 -4.07
CA ASP A 89 5.55 -20.74 -5.46
C ASP A 89 5.06 -19.53 -6.25
N HIS A 90 5.95 -18.94 -7.04
CA HIS A 90 5.64 -17.80 -7.93
C HIS A 90 4.48 -18.10 -8.90
N SER A 91 4.26 -19.37 -9.27
CA SER A 91 3.18 -19.75 -10.17
C SER A 91 1.79 -19.74 -9.50
N SER A 92 1.73 -19.71 -8.16
CA SER A 92 0.46 -19.63 -7.42
C SER A 92 -0.28 -18.30 -7.62
N GLY A 93 0.46 -17.23 -7.92
CA GLY A 93 -0.05 -15.87 -7.95
C GLY A 93 -0.50 -15.35 -6.58
N ILE A 94 -0.15 -16.00 -5.47
CA ILE A 94 -0.48 -15.56 -4.12
C ILE A 94 0.59 -14.59 -3.61
N SER A 95 0.19 -13.53 -2.89
CA SER A 95 1.11 -12.53 -2.34
C SER A 95 1.94 -11.84 -3.42
N GLN A 96 1.26 -11.35 -4.45
CA GLN A 96 1.86 -10.72 -5.62
C GLN A 96 1.05 -9.53 -6.11
N ILE A 97 1.74 -8.66 -6.85
CA ILE A 97 1.12 -7.66 -7.73
C ILE A 97 1.41 -8.08 -9.17
N ARG A 98 0.37 -8.13 -10.01
CA ARG A 98 0.49 -8.45 -11.45
C ARG A 98 -0.15 -7.38 -12.30
N ALA A 99 0.35 -7.23 -13.52
CA ALA A 99 -0.20 -6.30 -14.50
C ALA A 99 -0.77 -7.05 -15.71
N PHE A 100 -1.75 -6.41 -16.35
CA PHE A 100 -2.53 -6.94 -17.46
C PHE A 100 -2.77 -5.85 -18.50
N ASP A 101 -2.68 -6.21 -19.78
CA ASP A 101 -3.08 -5.34 -20.88
C ASP A 101 -4.59 -5.45 -21.09
N ILE A 102 -5.32 -4.43 -20.66
CA ILE A 102 -6.78 -4.36 -20.77
C ILE A 102 -7.24 -3.64 -22.03
N SER A 103 -6.34 -3.33 -22.96
CA SER A 103 -6.66 -2.76 -24.27
C SER A 103 -7.06 -3.81 -25.32
N ASP A 104 -6.89 -5.10 -25.01
CA ASP A 104 -7.27 -6.20 -25.91
C ASP A 104 -8.78 -6.13 -26.23
N PRO A 105 -9.18 -5.95 -27.50
CA PRO A 105 -10.59 -5.79 -27.87
C PRO A 105 -11.41 -7.06 -27.67
N ASN A 106 -10.77 -8.21 -27.48
CA ASN A 106 -11.44 -9.48 -27.19
C ASN A 106 -11.63 -9.71 -25.68
N LEU A 107 -11.10 -8.82 -24.83
CA LEU A 107 -11.19 -8.94 -23.38
C LEU A 107 -12.59 -8.58 -22.89
N GLY A 108 -13.24 -9.55 -22.23
CA GLY A 108 -14.54 -9.38 -21.62
C GLY A 108 -15.66 -9.05 -22.62
N THR A 109 -16.51 -10.04 -22.91
CA THR A 109 -17.76 -9.80 -23.65
C THR A 109 -18.91 -9.65 -22.65
N PRO A 110 -19.79 -8.64 -22.77
CA PRO A 110 -20.97 -8.52 -21.92
C PRO A 110 -21.83 -9.78 -22.05
N GLY A 111 -22.17 -10.42 -20.93
CA GLY A 111 -22.90 -11.70 -20.93
C GLY A 111 -22.05 -12.96 -21.16
N GLY A 112 -20.73 -12.84 -21.30
CA GLY A 112 -19.77 -13.96 -21.38
C GLY A 112 -19.25 -14.26 -22.80
N GLY A 113 -18.28 -15.17 -22.90
CA GLY A 113 -17.70 -15.66 -24.16
C GLY A 113 -16.51 -14.87 -24.72
N GLY A 114 -16.14 -13.75 -24.11
CA GLY A 114 -14.88 -13.05 -24.39
C GLY A 114 -13.70 -13.66 -23.65
N LYS A 115 -12.48 -13.25 -24.00
CA LYS A 115 -11.25 -13.60 -23.27
C LYS A 115 -11.37 -13.09 -21.82
N VAL A 116 -10.91 -13.91 -20.88
CA VAL A 116 -10.75 -13.54 -19.47
C VAL A 116 -9.35 -13.98 -19.08
N TYR A 117 -8.55 -13.06 -18.55
CA TYR A 117 -7.22 -13.40 -18.08
C TYR A 117 -7.30 -14.29 -16.84
N ASP A 118 -6.50 -15.35 -16.83
CA ASP A 118 -6.14 -16.07 -15.63
C ASP A 118 -5.06 -15.30 -14.85
N TYR A 119 -5.36 -14.89 -13.61
CA TYR A 119 -4.45 -14.05 -12.84
C TYR A 119 -3.06 -14.69 -12.63
N PRO A 120 -2.94 -15.96 -12.17
CA PRO A 120 -1.64 -16.58 -11.93
C PRO A 120 -0.81 -16.84 -13.19
N SER A 121 -1.43 -17.22 -14.31
CA SER A 121 -0.67 -17.64 -15.50
C SER A 121 -0.49 -16.57 -16.58
N GLU A 122 -1.39 -15.59 -16.71
CA GLU A 122 -1.35 -14.61 -17.82
C GLU A 122 -0.91 -13.19 -17.41
N GLY A 123 -1.05 -12.82 -16.14
CA GLY A 123 -0.55 -11.53 -15.64
C GLY A 123 0.96 -11.56 -15.50
N TRP A 124 1.68 -10.51 -15.88
CA TRP A 124 3.12 -10.46 -15.59
C TRP A 124 3.39 -9.85 -14.21
N THR A 125 4.37 -10.41 -13.51
CA THR A 125 4.69 -10.03 -12.14
C THR A 125 5.36 -8.65 -12.07
N ILE A 126 4.78 -7.80 -11.22
CA ILE A 126 5.32 -6.51 -10.79
C ILE A 126 6.15 -6.68 -9.52
N GLY A 127 5.67 -7.51 -8.59
CA GLY A 127 6.39 -7.95 -7.40
C GLY A 127 5.71 -9.16 -6.78
N TRP A 128 6.45 -9.97 -6.02
CA TRP A 128 5.92 -11.12 -5.29
C TRP A 128 6.64 -11.30 -3.96
N GLY A 129 6.20 -12.23 -3.10
CA GLY A 129 6.65 -12.24 -1.71
C GLY A 129 6.16 -10.98 -0.97
N LEU A 130 4.95 -10.54 -1.30
CA LEU A 130 4.26 -9.36 -0.74
C LEU A 130 3.02 -9.85 0.01
N ARG A 131 3.09 -10.00 1.34
CA ARG A 131 2.06 -10.67 2.16
C ARG A 131 0.65 -10.24 1.78
N ASN A 132 0.37 -8.95 1.88
CA ASN A 132 -0.88 -8.29 1.53
C ASN A 132 -0.65 -6.79 1.26
N SER A 133 0.06 -6.48 0.17
CA SER A 133 0.31 -5.11 -0.27
C SER A 133 -0.96 -4.46 -0.87
N VAL A 134 -1.86 -3.96 -0.01
CA VAL A 134 -3.16 -3.43 -0.42
C VAL A 134 -3.00 -2.09 -1.15
N GLY A 135 -2.28 -1.13 -0.59
CA GLY A 135 -2.09 0.15 -1.28
C GLY A 135 -1.08 0.01 -2.42
N VAL A 136 -1.44 0.48 -3.62
CA VAL A 136 -0.56 0.50 -4.80
C VAL A 136 -0.73 1.83 -5.53
N ALA A 137 0.38 2.49 -5.86
CA ALA A 137 0.39 3.77 -6.58
C ALA A 137 1.49 3.85 -7.64
N GLU A 138 1.26 4.71 -8.63
CA GLU A 138 2.25 5.12 -9.63
C GLU A 138 2.72 6.54 -9.30
N GLU A 139 4.02 6.72 -9.08
CA GLU A 139 4.65 8.02 -8.84
C GLU A 139 4.56 8.87 -10.13
N PRO A 140 3.98 10.08 -10.05
CA PRO A 140 3.52 10.80 -11.23
C PRO A 140 4.65 11.33 -12.12
N ASN A 141 5.86 11.58 -11.59
CA ASN A 141 6.95 12.15 -12.37
C ASN A 141 7.68 11.09 -13.19
N THR A 142 8.12 10.02 -12.54
CA THR A 142 8.96 8.95 -13.07
C THR A 142 8.16 7.74 -13.58
N GLY A 143 6.94 7.52 -13.06
CA GLY A 143 6.18 6.29 -13.31
C GLY A 143 6.58 5.12 -12.41
N GLY A 144 7.32 5.39 -11.33
CA GLY A 144 7.71 4.37 -10.37
C GLY A 144 6.51 3.76 -9.66
N ILE A 145 6.43 2.43 -9.60
CA ILE A 145 5.36 1.72 -8.91
C ILE A 145 5.76 1.47 -7.46
N TYR A 146 4.91 1.93 -6.55
CA TYR A 146 5.07 1.75 -5.11
C TYR A 146 3.89 0.95 -4.55
N SER A 147 4.15 0.12 -3.55
CA SER A 147 3.10 -0.47 -2.72
C SER A 147 3.39 -0.30 -1.23
N VAL A 148 2.34 -0.39 -0.42
CA VAL A 148 2.43 -0.44 1.04
C VAL A 148 1.95 -1.79 1.56
N GLU A 149 2.72 -2.40 2.44
CA GLU A 149 2.59 -3.79 2.88
C GLU A 149 1.91 -3.88 4.26
N ASN A 150 1.04 -4.88 4.43
CA ASN A 150 0.58 -5.34 5.74
C ASN A 150 1.36 -6.62 6.07
N SER A 151 2.39 -6.48 6.90
CA SER A 151 3.35 -7.53 7.22
C SER A 151 2.76 -8.56 8.19
N ALA A 152 3.55 -9.57 8.59
CA ALA A 152 3.04 -10.76 9.25
C ALA A 152 2.74 -10.56 10.75
N ASP A 153 1.69 -11.23 11.22
CA ASP A 153 1.17 -11.13 12.59
C ASP A 153 1.81 -12.19 13.51
N GLY A 154 1.84 -11.95 14.82
CA GLY A 154 2.21 -12.93 15.84
C GLY A 154 3.61 -13.52 15.69
N ILE A 155 4.55 -12.76 15.11
CA ILE A 155 5.87 -13.24 14.74
C ILE A 155 6.73 -13.49 15.97
N LYS A 156 7.32 -14.68 16.00
CA LYS A 156 8.40 -15.05 16.91
C LYS A 156 9.68 -15.19 16.14
N ARG A 157 10.77 -14.66 16.67
CA ARG A 157 12.11 -14.88 16.14
C ARG A 157 12.86 -15.87 17.03
N PHE A 158 13.13 -17.06 16.49
CA PHE A 158 13.81 -18.16 17.21
C PHE A 158 13.17 -18.49 18.56
N GLY A 159 11.83 -18.49 18.60
CA GLY A 159 11.04 -18.79 19.79
C GLY A 159 10.79 -17.60 20.73
N VAL A 160 11.46 -16.46 20.52
CA VAL A 160 11.20 -15.22 21.27
C VAL A 160 10.12 -14.43 20.55
N ASP A 161 9.08 -14.04 21.26
CA ASP A 161 8.04 -13.17 20.74
C ASP A 161 8.59 -11.76 20.50
N ILE A 162 8.43 -11.26 19.27
CA ILE A 162 8.86 -9.93 18.84
C ILE A 162 7.69 -9.14 18.23
N HIS A 163 6.46 -9.67 18.30
CA HIS A 163 5.37 -9.16 17.48
C HIS A 163 5.05 -7.69 17.79
N GLU A 164 5.12 -7.27 19.05
CA GLU A 164 4.71 -5.91 19.49
C GLU A 164 5.30 -4.76 18.65
N ASP A 165 6.55 -4.89 18.19
CA ASP A 165 7.24 -3.86 17.40
C ASP A 165 7.89 -4.41 16.12
N SER A 166 7.53 -5.64 15.72
CA SER A 166 8.07 -6.28 14.51
C SER A 166 7.13 -7.35 13.95
N PRO A 167 7.17 -7.61 12.64
CA PRO A 167 7.92 -6.87 11.61
C PRO A 167 7.35 -5.46 11.39
N GLY A 168 8.15 -4.62 10.75
CA GLY A 168 7.66 -3.33 10.25
C GLY A 168 6.68 -3.53 9.11
N GLU A 169 5.74 -2.59 8.99
CA GLU A 169 5.05 -2.40 7.72
C GLU A 169 6.03 -1.80 6.71
N GLU A 170 5.74 -1.90 5.41
CA GLU A 170 6.74 -1.60 4.39
C GLU A 170 6.18 -0.67 3.31
N MET A 171 7.03 0.18 2.76
CA MET A 171 6.86 0.76 1.43
C MET A 171 7.83 0.07 0.48
N ASN A 172 7.30 -0.63 -0.52
CA ASN A 172 8.06 -1.39 -1.51
C ASN A 172 8.08 -0.66 -2.85
N TYR A 173 9.26 -0.60 -3.49
CA TYR A 173 9.44 -0.05 -4.84
C TYR A 173 9.63 -1.17 -5.86
N HIS A 174 8.84 -1.12 -6.93
CA HIS A 174 8.75 -2.18 -7.94
C HIS A 174 9.35 -1.78 -9.29
N GLY A 175 10.11 -0.67 -9.33
CA GLY A 175 10.60 -0.08 -10.57
C GLY A 175 9.51 0.62 -11.38
N VAL A 176 9.82 0.90 -12.64
CA VAL A 176 8.87 1.47 -13.62
C VAL A 176 8.29 0.36 -14.50
N LEU A 177 7.04 0.53 -14.94
CA LEU A 177 6.35 -0.49 -15.75
C LEU A 177 7.07 -0.79 -17.07
N ARG A 178 7.41 -2.07 -17.25
CA ARG A 178 8.02 -2.62 -18.48
C ARG A 178 7.26 -3.85 -18.94
N PHE A 179 6.90 -3.85 -20.23
CA PHE A 179 6.33 -5.00 -20.90
C PHE A 179 7.33 -6.18 -20.91
N PRO A 180 6.84 -7.43 -20.79
CA PRO A 180 7.70 -8.62 -20.79
C PRO A 180 8.64 -8.74 -21.99
N SER A 181 8.22 -8.30 -23.18
CA SER A 181 9.03 -8.33 -24.41
C SER A 181 10.26 -7.40 -24.39
N ASN A 182 10.29 -6.43 -23.46
CA ASN A 182 11.35 -5.41 -23.36
C ASN A 182 12.31 -5.66 -22.18
N ARG A 183 12.32 -6.87 -21.58
CA ARG A 183 13.23 -7.26 -20.48
C ARG A 183 14.66 -7.56 -20.95
N SER A 184 15.24 -6.73 -21.83
CA SER A 184 16.66 -6.84 -22.17
C SER A 184 17.51 -6.42 -20.96
N SER A 185 18.41 -7.31 -20.55
CA SER A 185 19.39 -7.17 -19.47
C SER A 185 20.06 -5.79 -19.49
N SER A 186 19.63 -4.90 -18.62
CA SER A 186 20.38 -3.70 -18.29
C SER A 186 20.40 -3.55 -16.77
N SER A 187 21.61 -3.47 -16.22
CA SER A 187 21.86 -3.10 -14.84
C SER A 187 21.41 -1.66 -14.62
N GLY A 188 20.51 -1.43 -13.66
CA GLY A 188 19.95 -0.12 -13.32
C GLY A 188 18.59 -0.25 -12.62
N GLN A 189 17.99 0.88 -12.25
CA GLN A 189 16.68 0.97 -11.54
C GLN A 189 15.49 0.23 -12.21
N GLY A 190 15.67 -0.29 -13.43
CA GLY A 190 14.72 -1.20 -14.08
C GLY A 190 14.76 -2.66 -13.62
N GLN A 191 15.64 -3.04 -12.68
CA GLN A 191 15.81 -4.42 -12.18
C GLN A 191 14.84 -4.84 -11.06
N GLN A 192 14.06 -3.91 -10.49
CA GLN A 192 13.19 -4.24 -9.34
C GLN A 192 11.86 -4.88 -9.75
N GLN A 193 11.38 -4.65 -10.97
CA GLN A 193 10.11 -5.23 -11.41
C GLN A 193 10.18 -6.76 -11.50
N GLY A 194 9.30 -7.42 -10.76
CA GLY A 194 9.15 -8.87 -10.72
C GLY A 194 10.01 -9.57 -9.66
N GLY A 195 10.72 -8.82 -8.82
CA GLY A 195 11.52 -9.39 -7.75
C GLY A 195 10.68 -9.90 -6.56
N ASN A 196 11.32 -10.69 -5.71
CA ASN A 196 10.73 -11.25 -4.50
C ASN A 196 11.06 -10.34 -3.30
N HIS A 197 10.04 -9.91 -2.56
CA HIS A 197 10.13 -9.00 -1.41
C HIS A 197 10.18 -9.73 -0.06
N GLY A 198 10.36 -11.05 -0.04
CA GLY A 198 10.79 -11.80 1.14
C GLY A 198 9.73 -12.67 1.82
N TYR A 199 8.45 -12.27 1.81
CA TYR A 199 7.40 -13.06 2.43
C TYR A 199 7.32 -14.47 1.78
N PRO A 200 7.15 -15.56 2.58
CA PRO A 200 6.78 -15.57 3.99
C PRO A 200 7.93 -15.65 5.01
N TYR A 201 9.19 -15.70 4.55
CA TYR A 201 10.31 -16.05 5.44
C TYR A 201 11.20 -14.88 5.80
N CYS A 202 11.26 -13.86 4.95
CA CYS A 202 12.05 -12.66 5.18
C CYS A 202 11.09 -11.50 5.42
N LEU A 203 11.19 -10.89 6.60
CA LEU A 203 10.35 -9.78 7.04
C LEU A 203 11.23 -8.59 7.41
N ALA A 204 10.73 -7.36 7.31
CA ALA A 204 11.54 -6.17 7.55
C ALA A 204 11.58 -5.74 9.03
N LEU A 205 12.76 -5.32 9.49
CA LEU A 205 12.95 -4.71 10.81
C LEU A 205 12.53 -3.24 10.77
N TYR A 206 11.63 -2.83 11.68
CA TYR A 206 11.32 -1.41 11.89
C TYR A 206 12.22 -0.80 12.96
N ASN A 207 12.17 -1.31 14.19
CA ASN A 207 12.89 -0.74 15.32
C ASN A 207 13.83 -1.76 15.96
N SER A 208 15.14 -1.54 15.82
CA SER A 208 16.18 -2.36 16.45
C SER A 208 16.33 -2.10 17.95
N SER A 209 15.74 -1.01 18.47
CA SER A 209 15.78 -0.60 19.87
C SER A 209 14.53 -1.02 20.66
N ALA A 210 13.71 -1.92 20.11
CA ALA A 210 12.54 -2.46 20.80
C ALA A 210 12.91 -3.21 22.08
N THR A 211 11.99 -3.24 23.04
CA THR A 211 12.15 -3.96 24.32
C THR A 211 11.08 -5.06 24.42
N PRO A 212 11.44 -6.34 24.64
CA PRO A 212 12.79 -6.86 24.86
C PRO A 212 13.69 -6.72 23.63
N SER A 213 15.01 -6.72 23.86
CA SER A 213 15.99 -6.53 22.80
C SER A 213 15.80 -7.52 21.67
N PHE A 214 15.84 -7.03 20.44
CA PHE A 214 15.63 -7.81 19.24
C PHE A 214 16.63 -9.00 19.16
N PRO A 215 16.18 -10.27 19.11
CA PRO A 215 17.07 -11.45 19.16
C PRO A 215 18.01 -11.54 17.96
N SER A 216 19.28 -11.86 18.23
CA SER A 216 20.32 -12.05 17.20
C SER A 216 20.46 -10.84 16.25
N LEU A 217 20.30 -9.62 16.76
CA LEU A 217 20.31 -8.39 15.96
C LEU A 217 21.52 -8.27 15.02
N GLY A 218 22.72 -8.59 15.49
CA GLY A 218 23.94 -8.54 14.67
C GLY A 218 24.12 -7.17 13.99
N ASN A 219 24.20 -7.17 12.66
CA ASN A 219 24.31 -5.95 11.84
C ASN A 219 22.97 -5.49 11.25
N LEU A 220 21.85 -6.08 11.68
CA LEU A 220 20.53 -5.65 11.24
C LEU A 220 20.25 -4.25 11.76
N LYS A 221 19.67 -3.44 10.89
CA LYS A 221 19.17 -2.10 11.15
C LYS A 221 17.77 -1.96 10.58
N THR A 222 17.07 -0.88 10.93
CA THR A 222 15.82 -0.50 10.28
C THR A 222 15.90 -0.69 8.76
N GLY A 223 14.87 -1.31 8.17
CA GLY A 223 14.82 -1.65 6.75
C GLY A 223 15.53 -2.95 6.36
N SER A 224 16.35 -3.54 7.23
CA SER A 224 16.96 -4.84 6.97
C SER A 224 15.90 -5.94 7.03
N GLN A 225 15.95 -6.89 6.10
CA GLN A 225 15.12 -8.08 6.17
C GLN A 225 15.78 -9.15 7.02
N PHE A 226 14.98 -9.93 7.73
CA PHE A 226 15.42 -10.98 8.62
C PHE A 226 14.57 -12.24 8.55
N THR A 227 15.16 -13.37 8.94
CA THR A 227 14.43 -14.64 9.10
C THR A 227 13.89 -14.77 10.52
N HIS A 228 12.70 -15.34 10.66
CA HIS A 228 12.02 -15.51 11.95
C HIS A 228 11.95 -16.97 12.42
N ASP A 229 11.96 -17.92 11.48
CA ASP A 229 11.88 -19.35 11.77
C ASP A 229 13.27 -19.99 11.93
N SER A 230 13.39 -20.92 12.87
CA SER A 230 14.56 -21.77 13.05
C SER A 230 14.62 -22.96 12.08
N THR A 231 13.53 -23.24 11.36
CA THR A 231 13.39 -24.37 10.45
C THR A 231 13.90 -23.99 9.06
N PRO A 232 14.96 -24.62 8.54
CA PRO A 232 15.41 -24.34 7.19
C PRO A 232 14.33 -24.67 6.16
N TYR A 233 14.19 -23.82 5.14
CA TYR A 233 13.24 -24.01 4.05
C TYR A 233 13.92 -23.73 2.71
N SER A 234 13.63 -24.54 1.69
CA SER A 234 14.13 -24.30 0.34
C SER A 234 12.99 -23.79 -0.51
N ILE A 235 13.08 -22.54 -0.98
CA ILE A 235 12.14 -21.99 -1.96
C ILE A 235 12.44 -22.69 -3.30
N PRO A 236 11.52 -23.52 -3.80
CA PRO A 236 11.70 -24.16 -5.08
C PRO A 236 11.50 -23.08 -6.14
N PHE A 237 12.62 -22.59 -6.70
CA PHE A 237 12.68 -21.81 -7.93
C PHE A 237 12.37 -20.31 -7.79
N LEU A 238 13.37 -19.44 -8.02
CA LEU A 238 13.14 -18.05 -8.43
C LEU A 238 13.45 -17.94 -9.93
N PRO A 239 12.59 -17.31 -10.77
CA PRO A 239 13.09 -16.73 -12.01
C PRO A 239 14.11 -15.65 -11.63
N SER A 240 15.38 -15.83 -12.03
CA SER A 240 16.42 -14.85 -11.73
C SER A 240 16.05 -13.49 -12.32
N SER A 241 16.30 -12.41 -11.57
CA SER A 241 16.35 -11.04 -12.11
C SER A 241 17.46 -10.89 -13.16
N ASP A 242 18.43 -11.81 -13.15
CA ASP A 242 19.51 -11.92 -14.11
C ASP A 242 19.15 -12.88 -15.25
N SER A 243 18.85 -12.33 -16.43
CA SER A 243 18.62 -13.11 -17.67
C SER A 243 19.89 -13.73 -18.25
N SER A 244 21.06 -13.56 -17.62
CA SER A 244 22.35 -14.12 -18.09
C SER A 244 22.69 -15.49 -17.50
N SER A 245 21.95 -15.93 -16.47
CA SER A 245 22.14 -17.25 -15.85
C SER A 245 20.99 -18.19 -16.21
N SER A 246 21.21 -19.07 -17.18
CA SER A 246 20.34 -20.23 -17.45
C SER A 246 20.34 -21.27 -16.31
N GLN A 247 21.05 -21.02 -15.20
CA GLN A 247 21.05 -21.89 -14.03
C GLN A 247 20.20 -21.29 -12.92
N VAL A 248 19.02 -21.87 -12.76
CA VAL A 248 18.10 -21.60 -11.67
C VAL A 248 18.61 -22.30 -10.42
N LYS A 249 18.81 -21.56 -9.32
CA LYS A 249 19.27 -22.12 -8.05
C LYS A 249 18.17 -21.95 -6.98
N PRO A 250 17.80 -23.02 -6.25
CA PRO A 250 16.94 -22.89 -5.08
C PRO A 250 17.53 -21.92 -4.06
N ILE A 251 16.69 -21.09 -3.44
CA ILE A 251 17.10 -20.29 -2.28
C ILE A 251 16.86 -21.10 -1.03
N ASN A 252 17.94 -21.38 -0.30
CA ASN A 252 17.89 -22.03 0.99
C ASN A 252 17.78 -20.95 2.08
N ILE A 253 16.58 -20.79 2.61
CA ILE A 253 16.33 -20.08 3.85
C ILE A 253 16.87 -20.94 4.98
N THR A 254 17.75 -20.33 5.76
CA THR A 254 18.34 -20.95 6.95
C THR A 254 17.98 -20.10 8.17
N THR A 255 18.50 -20.47 9.33
CA THR A 255 18.42 -19.65 10.54
C THR A 255 19.32 -18.40 10.48
N SER A 256 20.10 -18.23 9.41
CA SER A 256 20.94 -17.05 9.19
C SER A 256 20.21 -16.01 8.36
N ASP A 257 20.24 -14.75 8.81
CA ASP A 257 19.67 -13.61 8.08
C ASP A 257 20.37 -13.36 6.74
N THR A 258 21.55 -13.94 6.49
CA THR A 258 22.20 -13.87 5.18
C THR A 258 21.34 -14.47 4.07
N SER A 259 20.45 -15.42 4.40
CA SER A 259 19.44 -15.93 3.48
C SER A 259 18.48 -14.82 3.01
N CYS A 260 18.17 -13.84 3.86
CA CYS A 260 17.31 -12.68 3.59
C CYS A 260 18.06 -11.46 3.04
N SER A 261 19.30 -11.62 2.61
CA SER A 261 20.09 -10.52 2.06
C SER A 261 19.55 -10.03 0.70
N SER A 262 19.98 -8.82 0.33
CA SER A 262 19.58 -8.15 -0.92
C SER A 262 20.03 -8.87 -2.21
N THR A 263 20.82 -9.94 -2.11
CA THR A 263 21.16 -10.79 -3.25
C THR A 263 20.04 -11.77 -3.61
N ASN A 264 19.16 -12.04 -2.64
CA ASN A 264 18.09 -13.04 -2.75
C ASN A 264 16.71 -12.39 -2.80
N PHE A 265 16.54 -11.27 -2.07
CA PHE A 265 15.27 -10.57 -1.92
C PHE A 265 15.44 -9.07 -2.10
N ILE A 266 14.34 -8.36 -2.39
CA ILE A 266 14.30 -6.91 -2.48
C ILE A 266 13.87 -6.36 -1.13
N PRO A 267 14.75 -5.62 -0.40
CA PRO A 267 14.35 -4.97 0.83
C PRO A 267 13.40 -3.80 0.55
N PRO A 268 12.58 -3.40 1.54
CA PRO A 268 11.68 -2.27 1.38
C PRO A 268 12.44 -0.95 1.23
N ARG A 269 11.83 0.01 0.53
CA ARG A 269 12.38 1.36 0.38
C ARG A 269 12.29 2.15 1.68
N LEU A 270 11.24 1.93 2.47
CA LEU A 270 11.06 2.45 3.83
C LEU A 270 10.31 1.40 4.66
N THR A 271 10.53 1.43 5.97
CA THR A 271 9.71 0.68 6.93
C THR A 271 8.94 1.63 7.84
N PHE A 272 7.77 1.19 8.30
CA PHE A 272 6.88 1.92 9.19
C PHE A 272 6.62 1.11 10.46
N PRO A 273 6.08 1.74 11.53
CA PRO A 273 5.74 1.03 12.76
C PRO A 273 4.87 -0.18 12.49
N ALA A 274 5.20 -1.28 13.19
CA ALA A 274 4.48 -2.55 13.10
C ALA A 274 2.97 -2.39 13.33
N HIS A 275 2.19 -3.20 12.64
CA HIS A 275 0.74 -3.31 12.78
C HIS A 275 -0.06 -2.05 12.45
N THR A 276 0.54 -1.03 11.83
CA THR A 276 -0.19 0.20 11.48
C THR A 276 -1.16 -0.01 10.31
N ALA A 277 -1.07 -1.14 9.61
CA ALA A 277 -1.98 -1.61 8.58
C ALA A 277 -2.23 -0.59 7.46
N PRO A 278 -1.22 -0.28 6.61
CA PRO A 278 -1.39 0.67 5.53
C PRO A 278 -2.27 0.08 4.42
N LEU A 279 -3.36 0.77 4.03
CA LEU A 279 -4.35 0.24 3.08
C LEU A 279 -4.39 0.96 1.75
N ASP A 280 -3.92 2.21 1.66
CA ASP A 280 -3.81 2.92 0.41
C ASP A 280 -2.62 3.88 0.39
N ILE A 281 -2.16 4.18 -0.81
CA ILE A 281 -1.14 5.19 -1.09
C ILE A 281 -1.60 6.04 -2.27
N LYS A 282 -1.46 7.36 -2.16
CA LYS A 282 -1.72 8.32 -3.24
C LYS A 282 -0.68 9.43 -3.25
N PHE A 283 -0.15 9.74 -4.43
CA PHE A 283 0.73 10.89 -4.61
C PHE A 283 -0.09 12.18 -4.78
N SER A 284 0.46 13.30 -4.33
CA SER A 284 -0.02 14.63 -4.74
C SER A 284 -0.01 14.77 -6.26
N ASN A 285 -1.06 15.33 -6.86
CA ASN A 285 -1.19 15.44 -8.33
C ASN A 285 -0.22 16.48 -8.92
N GLY A 286 0.14 17.50 -8.12
CA GLY A 286 0.96 18.62 -8.49
C GLY A 286 0.20 19.64 -9.33
N ASN A 287 -0.10 20.80 -8.75
CA ASN A 287 -0.76 21.89 -9.46
C ASN A 287 0.26 22.81 -10.14
N GLY A 288 0.18 22.94 -11.47
CA GLY A 288 0.73 24.09 -12.19
C GLY A 288 2.24 24.34 -12.06
N ASN A 289 3.05 23.27 -12.00
CA ASN A 289 4.53 23.17 -12.04
C ASN A 289 5.29 22.76 -10.77
N GLN A 290 4.64 22.48 -9.63
CA GLN A 290 5.34 21.82 -8.52
C GLN A 290 4.43 20.78 -7.85
N SER A 291 4.79 19.50 -7.97
CA SER A 291 4.27 18.45 -7.09
C SER A 291 4.71 18.79 -5.66
N LEU A 292 3.80 18.63 -4.69
CA LEU A 292 4.14 18.79 -3.26
C LEU A 292 5.20 17.77 -2.81
N GLY A 293 5.49 16.75 -3.65
CA GLY A 293 6.43 15.69 -3.33
C GLY A 293 5.93 14.88 -2.15
N LEU A 294 4.62 14.63 -2.06
CA LEU A 294 4.02 13.87 -0.97
C LEU A 294 3.38 12.58 -1.50
N ALA A 295 3.62 11.50 -0.78
CA ALA A 295 2.84 10.27 -0.87
C ALA A 295 2.02 10.10 0.41
N TYR A 296 0.71 10.30 0.31
CA TYR A 296 -0.24 10.10 1.39
C TYR A 296 -0.50 8.61 1.60
N ILE A 297 -0.54 8.16 2.85
CA ILE A 297 -0.73 6.76 3.25
C ILE A 297 -1.78 6.70 4.36
N SER A 298 -2.80 5.87 4.16
CA SER A 298 -3.82 5.58 5.15
C SER A 298 -3.37 4.42 6.03
N PHE A 299 -3.23 4.65 7.34
CA PHE A 299 -2.92 3.63 8.34
C PHE A 299 -4.20 3.24 9.09
N HIS A 300 -4.77 2.09 8.74
CA HIS A 300 -6.08 1.61 9.22
C HIS A 300 -6.10 1.25 10.70
N GLY A 301 -4.94 0.89 11.23
CA GLY A 301 -4.72 0.67 12.66
C GLY A 301 -4.68 -0.80 13.07
N SER A 302 -3.92 -1.03 14.14
CA SER A 302 -3.53 -2.35 14.63
C SER A 302 -4.66 -3.11 15.32
N TRP A 303 -4.59 -4.44 15.21
CA TRP A 303 -5.32 -5.37 16.07
C TRP A 303 -4.39 -6.31 16.84
N ASP A 304 -3.19 -6.59 16.31
CA ASP A 304 -2.18 -7.50 16.87
C ASP A 304 -1.07 -6.73 17.62
N ARG A 305 -1.48 -5.81 18.51
CA ARG A 305 -0.54 -5.03 19.34
C ARG A 305 -1.19 -4.64 20.66
N SER A 306 -0.47 -4.73 21.77
CA SER A 306 -0.99 -4.42 23.11
C SER A 306 -1.39 -2.95 23.28
N THR A 307 -0.56 -2.04 22.75
CA THR A 307 -0.88 -0.62 22.62
C THR A 307 -1.24 -0.35 21.16
N PRO A 308 -2.46 0.09 20.84
CA PRO A 308 -2.84 0.29 19.45
C PRO A 308 -1.94 1.31 18.73
N ALA A 309 -1.67 1.07 17.45
CA ALA A 309 -0.87 1.92 16.58
C ALA A 309 -1.59 2.14 15.24
N GLY A 310 -1.24 3.22 14.53
CA GLY A 310 -1.89 3.59 13.26
C GLY A 310 -3.07 4.51 13.50
N TYR A 311 -4.23 4.18 12.93
CA TYR A 311 -5.47 4.98 13.04
C TYR A 311 -5.26 6.45 12.63
N LYS A 312 -4.57 6.65 11.49
CA LYS A 312 -4.15 7.98 11.05
C LYS A 312 -3.89 8.04 9.54
N LEU A 313 -3.97 9.25 9.01
CA LEU A 313 -3.45 9.63 7.71
C LEU A 313 -2.07 10.25 7.90
N SER A 314 -1.07 9.77 7.17
CA SER A 314 0.27 10.35 7.15
C SER A 314 0.76 10.55 5.73
N ALA A 315 1.91 11.20 5.56
CA ALA A 315 2.60 11.33 4.29
C ALA A 315 4.10 11.00 4.40
N VAL A 316 4.66 10.58 3.27
CA VAL A 316 6.11 10.46 3.05
C VAL A 316 6.53 11.55 2.06
N ARG A 317 7.64 12.23 2.34
CA ARG A 317 8.24 13.21 1.42
C ARG A 317 9.09 12.53 0.35
N PHE A 318 8.96 12.99 -0.89
CA PHE A 318 9.63 12.50 -2.08
C PHE A 318 10.47 13.60 -2.74
N ASP A 319 11.68 13.24 -3.18
CA ASP A 319 12.45 14.01 -4.15
C ASP A 319 11.80 13.80 -5.52
N THR A 320 11.01 14.79 -5.97
CA THR A 320 10.24 14.73 -7.21
C THR A 320 11.12 14.61 -8.46
N SER A 321 12.40 14.97 -8.38
CA SER A 321 13.33 14.83 -9.51
C SER A 321 13.78 13.37 -9.72
N LYS A 322 13.80 12.59 -8.63
CA LYS A 322 14.20 11.18 -8.63
C LYS A 322 13.02 10.21 -8.53
N GLY A 323 11.86 10.70 -8.07
CA GLY A 323 10.70 9.86 -7.79
C GLY A 323 10.90 8.93 -6.58
N GLU A 324 11.77 9.30 -5.63
CA GLU A 324 12.09 8.49 -4.46
C GLU A 324 11.84 9.23 -3.14
N PRO A 325 11.59 8.53 -2.02
CA PRO A 325 11.56 9.16 -0.71
C PRO A 325 12.84 9.94 -0.41
N ILE A 326 12.72 11.08 0.28
CA ILE A 326 13.88 11.88 0.71
C ILE A 326 14.67 11.14 1.79
N GLU A 327 13.96 10.47 2.69
CA GLU A 327 14.55 9.75 3.81
C GLU A 327 15.28 8.49 3.35
N ALA A 328 16.38 8.16 4.03
CA ALA A 328 17.11 6.92 3.80
C ALA A 328 16.27 5.69 4.19
N SER A 329 16.59 4.52 3.64
CA SER A 329 15.84 3.28 3.88
C SER A 329 15.92 2.77 5.32
N ASP A 330 16.87 3.26 6.11
CA ASP A 330 17.03 2.96 7.54
C ASP A 330 16.50 4.07 8.46
N SER A 331 15.75 5.04 7.92
CA SER A 331 15.11 6.10 8.71
C SER A 331 13.81 5.62 9.36
N THR A 332 13.65 5.88 10.66
CA THR A 332 12.38 5.71 11.39
C THR A 332 11.51 6.97 11.37
N ASN A 333 11.99 8.07 10.76
CA ASN A 333 11.35 9.39 10.74
C ASN A 333 10.73 9.72 9.37
N SER A 334 10.37 8.69 8.61
CA SER A 334 9.87 8.82 7.23
C SER A 334 8.42 9.27 7.12
N LEU A 335 7.67 9.18 8.21
CA LEU A 335 6.27 9.54 8.28
C LEU A 335 6.06 10.92 8.86
N VAL A 336 5.15 11.63 8.22
CA VAL A 336 4.65 12.93 8.65
C VAL A 336 3.15 12.80 8.86
N ASP A 337 2.67 12.92 10.09
CA ASP A 337 1.24 12.75 10.40
C ASP A 337 0.41 13.94 9.92
N ILE A 338 -0.74 13.67 9.28
CA ILE A 338 -1.67 14.68 8.73
C ILE A 338 -2.95 14.74 9.53
N MET A 339 -3.53 13.59 9.87
CA MET A 339 -4.76 13.51 10.66
C MET A 339 -4.70 12.26 11.52
N TRP A 340 -4.87 12.41 12.84
CA TRP A 340 -4.74 11.31 13.79
C TRP A 340 -5.83 11.36 14.87
N ASN A 341 -6.07 10.22 15.51
CA ASN A 341 -6.98 10.12 16.65
C ASN A 341 -6.31 10.61 17.93
N ARG A 342 -7.04 11.35 18.78
CA ARG A 342 -6.50 12.00 19.99
C ARG A 342 -5.94 11.01 21.01
N ASP A 343 -6.64 9.90 21.23
CA ASP A 343 -6.24 8.86 22.18
C ASP A 343 -6.28 7.50 21.49
N VAL A 344 -5.11 7.06 21.02
CA VAL A 344 -4.96 5.80 20.29
C VAL A 344 -5.27 4.58 21.18
N SER A 345 -5.22 4.72 22.51
CA SER A 345 -5.56 3.63 23.44
C SER A 345 -7.06 3.27 23.44
N LYS A 346 -7.90 4.10 22.82
CA LYS A 346 -9.35 3.85 22.64
C LYS A 346 -9.70 3.27 21.28
N CYS A 347 -8.71 3.01 20.44
CA CYS A 347 -8.90 2.41 19.14
C CYS A 347 -8.97 0.87 19.25
N PRO A 348 -9.75 0.19 18.39
CA PRO A 348 -10.52 0.74 17.27
C PRO A 348 -11.87 1.39 17.64
N GLU A 349 -12.40 1.16 18.84
CA GLU A 349 -13.82 1.43 19.14
C GLU A 349 -14.21 2.90 18.97
N GLN A 350 -13.34 3.83 19.37
CA GLN A 350 -13.61 5.27 19.39
C GLN A 350 -12.83 6.05 18.33
N CYS A 351 -12.25 5.36 17.34
CA CYS A 351 -11.36 5.95 16.36
C CYS A 351 -11.91 5.82 14.93
N PHE A 352 -11.56 6.77 14.06
CA PHE A 352 -11.71 6.56 12.62
C PHE A 352 -10.65 5.58 12.10
N ARG A 353 -10.97 4.80 11.06
CA ARG A 353 -10.06 3.80 10.46
C ARG A 353 -9.83 4.08 8.97
N PRO A 354 -8.76 4.80 8.60
CA PRO A 354 -8.48 5.18 7.21
C PRO A 354 -8.35 3.99 6.25
N VAL A 355 -9.05 4.02 5.12
CA VAL A 355 -8.94 3.02 4.03
C VAL A 355 -8.51 3.66 2.71
N GLY A 356 -9.46 4.03 1.85
CA GLY A 356 -9.18 4.52 0.51
C GLY A 356 -8.89 6.01 0.50
N LEU A 357 -7.97 6.41 -0.38
CA LEU A 357 -7.58 7.79 -0.60
C LEU A 357 -7.87 8.22 -2.05
N ALA A 358 -8.27 9.47 -2.24
CA ALA A 358 -8.27 10.13 -3.54
C ALA A 358 -7.77 11.57 -3.40
N VAL A 359 -6.97 12.03 -4.37
CA VAL A 359 -6.52 13.42 -4.43
C VAL A 359 -7.20 14.07 -5.63
N ASP A 360 -7.95 15.15 -5.40
CA ASP A 360 -8.63 15.86 -6.48
C ASP A 360 -7.74 16.92 -7.13
N GLU A 361 -8.26 17.55 -8.19
CA GLU A 361 -7.56 18.60 -8.95
C GLU A 361 -7.28 19.87 -8.13
N GLN A 362 -7.90 20.03 -6.96
CA GLN A 362 -7.62 21.12 -6.03
C GLN A 362 -6.63 20.72 -4.94
N GLU A 363 -5.96 19.57 -5.07
CA GLU A 363 -5.05 18.99 -4.05
C GLU A 363 -5.75 18.73 -2.71
N ARG A 364 -7.08 18.50 -2.71
CA ARG A 364 -7.77 18.02 -1.52
C ARG A 364 -7.68 16.50 -1.44
N ILE A 365 -7.49 16.00 -0.23
CA ILE A 365 -7.38 14.59 0.08
C ILE A 365 -8.73 14.10 0.57
N TRP A 366 -9.31 13.15 -0.13
CA TRP A 366 -10.51 12.43 0.27
C TRP A 366 -10.10 11.12 0.93
N MET A 367 -10.67 10.80 2.09
CA MET A 367 -10.33 9.60 2.86
C MET A 367 -11.59 8.92 3.36
N THR A 368 -11.70 7.60 3.17
CA THR A 368 -12.82 6.81 3.69
C THR A 368 -12.50 6.17 5.03
N ASP A 369 -13.52 5.97 5.85
CA ASP A 369 -13.52 5.16 7.07
C ASP A 369 -14.57 4.06 6.94
N ASP A 370 -14.14 2.81 6.80
CA ASP A 370 -15.04 1.68 6.59
C ASP A 370 -15.77 1.22 7.85
N ASP A 371 -15.17 1.42 9.03
CA ASP A 371 -15.74 1.02 10.32
C ASP A 371 -16.89 1.95 10.73
N LYS A 372 -16.75 3.25 10.49
CA LYS A 372 -17.81 4.25 10.81
C LYS A 372 -18.70 4.59 9.61
N GLY A 373 -18.25 4.31 8.40
CA GLY A 373 -18.93 4.63 7.16
C GLY A 373 -18.82 6.10 6.75
N ASP A 374 -17.78 6.80 7.23
CA ASP A 374 -17.55 8.22 6.98
C ASP A 374 -16.64 8.45 5.75
N VAL A 375 -16.78 9.63 5.13
CA VAL A 375 -15.87 10.13 4.10
C VAL A 375 -15.43 11.53 4.50
N TRP A 376 -14.12 11.71 4.61
CA TRP A 376 -13.47 12.95 5.01
C TRP A 376 -12.88 13.65 3.81
N VAL A 377 -12.81 14.99 3.87
CA VAL A 377 -12.06 15.81 2.92
C VAL A 377 -11.11 16.72 3.69
N LEU A 378 -9.84 16.71 3.30
CA LEU A 378 -8.78 17.50 3.91
C LEU A 378 -8.19 18.42 2.84
N LYS A 379 -7.85 19.64 3.24
CA LYS A 379 -7.22 20.62 2.36
C LYS A 379 -5.96 21.16 3.02
N GLN A 380 -4.87 21.25 2.27
CA GLN A 380 -3.69 21.99 2.70
C GLN A 380 -3.98 23.50 2.70
N VAL A 381 -3.68 24.18 3.80
CA VAL A 381 -3.96 25.61 4.00
C VAL A 381 -2.70 26.47 4.18
N GLY A 382 -1.50 25.88 4.21
CA GLY A 382 -0.26 26.65 4.23
C GLY A 382 1.00 25.84 4.46
N GLU A 383 2.12 26.57 4.58
CA GLU A 383 3.41 26.10 5.08
C GLU A 383 3.71 26.76 6.44
N VAL A 384 4.06 25.98 7.46
CA VAL A 384 4.66 26.45 8.71
C VAL A 384 6.13 26.72 8.44
N LYS A 385 6.52 28.00 8.42
CA LYS A 385 7.93 28.39 8.30
C LYS A 385 8.64 28.04 9.60
N ASP A 386 9.73 27.27 9.51
CA ASP A 386 10.65 27.09 10.63
C ASP A 386 11.25 28.46 11.01
N GLU A 387 11.08 28.89 12.26
CA GLU A 387 11.77 30.06 12.76
C GLU A 387 13.26 29.73 12.92
N GLU A 388 14.08 30.12 11.95
CA GLU A 388 15.53 30.17 12.11
C GLU A 388 15.89 31.24 13.16
N GLY A 389 16.41 30.79 14.30
CA GLY A 389 17.33 31.59 15.13
C GLY A 389 16.87 31.93 16.54
N ALA A 390 17.14 31.05 17.50
CA ALA A 390 17.49 31.46 18.85
C ALA A 390 18.50 30.47 19.48
N ASP A 391 19.51 31.05 20.09
CA ASP A 391 20.75 30.49 20.60
C ASP A 391 20.57 29.46 21.74
N GLY A 392 21.62 28.68 21.98
CA GLY A 392 21.63 27.43 22.74
C GLY A 392 21.12 27.45 24.18
N GLY A 393 20.50 26.34 24.57
CA GLY A 393 20.15 26.02 25.95
C GLY A 393 19.76 24.55 26.12
N SER A 394 20.66 23.76 26.70
CA SER A 394 20.39 22.39 27.15
C SER A 394 19.21 22.35 28.13
N GLY A 395 18.18 21.57 27.82
CA GLY A 395 17.01 21.39 28.68
C GLY A 395 16.29 20.07 28.40
N SER A 396 16.53 19.08 29.27
CA SER A 396 15.71 17.88 29.41
C SER A 396 14.26 18.29 29.75
N GLY A 397 13.29 17.88 28.93
CA GLY A 397 11.87 18.17 29.15
C GLY A 397 10.97 17.09 28.56
N ASN A 398 10.31 16.33 29.43
CA ASN A 398 9.17 15.47 29.12
C ASN A 398 8.11 16.25 28.35
N VAL A 399 7.76 15.82 27.13
CA VAL A 399 6.60 16.37 26.41
C VAL A 399 5.39 15.49 26.72
N ASN A 400 4.69 15.83 27.80
CA ASN A 400 3.28 15.49 27.93
C ASN A 400 2.52 16.43 26.97
N GLY A 401 2.17 15.94 25.78
CA GLY A 401 1.34 16.67 24.82
C GLY A 401 -0.14 16.54 25.18
N ASP A 402 -0.77 17.66 25.55
CA ASP A 402 -2.22 17.76 25.65
C ASP A 402 -2.72 19.01 24.91
N SER A 403 -3.81 18.84 24.15
CA SER A 403 -4.74 19.83 23.51
C SER A 403 -4.17 20.78 22.43
N ASP A 404 -4.70 20.98 21.21
CA ASP A 404 -6.06 20.81 20.64
C ASP A 404 -6.00 20.71 19.09
N SER A 405 -6.10 19.51 18.50
CA SER A 405 -6.18 19.36 17.02
C SER A 405 -7.06 18.18 16.57
N ALA A 406 -8.01 17.74 17.40
CA ALA A 406 -8.80 16.53 17.14
C ALA A 406 -10.00 16.79 16.21
N ALA A 407 -9.86 16.48 14.92
CA ALA A 407 -10.91 16.68 13.89
C ALA A 407 -12.26 16.00 14.20
N ALA A 408 -13.37 16.70 13.92
CA ALA A 408 -14.75 16.19 14.03
C ALA A 408 -15.35 15.86 12.64
N PRO A 409 -16.07 14.73 12.47
CA PRO A 409 -16.57 14.28 11.16
C PRO A 409 -17.75 15.05 10.59
N MET A 410 -17.80 15.17 9.27
CA MET A 410 -19.02 15.42 8.50
C MET A 410 -19.75 14.11 8.22
N ARG A 411 -21.00 13.99 8.70
CA ARG A 411 -21.79 12.76 8.60
C ARG A 411 -22.79 12.85 7.44
N ALA A 412 -22.52 12.18 6.32
CA ALA A 412 -23.49 12.02 5.23
C ALA A 412 -24.48 10.89 5.56
N LYS A 413 -25.73 11.23 5.91
CA LYS A 413 -26.79 10.23 6.07
C LYS A 413 -27.33 9.82 4.70
N ARG A 414 -27.36 8.51 4.44
CA ARG A 414 -28.06 7.91 3.29
C ARG A 414 -29.58 8.03 3.53
N SER A 415 -30.25 8.97 2.87
CA SER A 415 -31.72 8.97 2.77
C SER A 415 -32.11 8.85 1.30
N GLY A 416 -32.95 7.88 1.00
CA GLY A 416 -33.49 7.68 -0.33
C GLY A 416 -34.39 8.83 -0.78
N SER A 417 -34.40 9.04 -2.09
CA SER A 417 -35.17 10.05 -2.83
C SER A 417 -34.58 11.46 -2.84
N CYS A 418 -34.66 12.08 -4.02
CA CYS A 418 -34.02 13.30 -4.49
C CYS A 418 -33.92 14.48 -3.49
N ALA A 419 -32.81 15.21 -3.66
CA ALA A 419 -32.58 16.62 -3.33
C ALA A 419 -32.43 17.01 -1.85
N GLU A 420 -31.20 17.38 -1.45
CA GLU A 420 -30.76 18.76 -1.18
C GLU A 420 -29.40 18.72 -0.48
N TRP A 421 -28.39 19.29 -1.14
CA TRP A 421 -27.02 19.41 -0.64
C TRP A 421 -26.93 20.65 0.25
N LEU A 422 -27.02 20.50 1.57
CA LEU A 422 -26.66 21.55 2.52
C LEU A 422 -26.15 20.92 3.82
N GLY A 423 -24.85 21.04 4.04
CA GLY A 423 -24.19 20.53 5.24
C GLY A 423 -22.69 20.82 5.30
N VAL A 424 -22.25 22.04 4.95
CA VAL A 424 -20.90 22.51 5.28
C VAL A 424 -20.90 22.96 6.74
N GLY A 425 -20.76 22.01 7.66
CA GLY A 425 -20.38 22.29 9.04
C GLY A 425 -18.85 22.34 9.17
N MET A 426 -18.24 23.50 8.88
CA MET A 426 -16.81 23.73 9.09
C MET A 426 -16.48 23.54 10.59
N SER A 427 -15.87 22.40 10.93
CA SER A 427 -15.06 22.29 12.15
C SER A 427 -13.61 22.50 11.73
N ALA A 428 -13.13 23.74 11.82
CA ALA A 428 -11.76 24.07 11.45
C ALA A 428 -10.79 23.52 12.52
N MET A 429 -10.41 22.24 12.41
CA MET A 429 -9.23 21.71 13.07
C MET A 429 -8.06 21.77 12.09
N ALA A 430 -6.97 22.41 12.54
CA ALA A 430 -5.74 22.50 11.80
C ALA A 430 -4.74 21.45 12.31
N ALA A 431 -4.05 20.76 11.41
CA ALA A 431 -3.05 19.75 11.71
C ALA A 431 -1.75 20.03 10.94
N VAL A 432 -0.60 19.73 11.53
CA VAL A 432 0.73 20.07 10.99
C VAL A 432 1.45 18.80 10.55
N ALA A 433 1.84 18.76 9.28
CA ALA A 433 2.62 17.72 8.66
C ALA A 433 3.99 18.30 8.23
N GLY A 434 5.00 18.21 9.12
CA GLY A 434 6.29 18.87 8.90
C GLY A 434 6.10 20.38 8.84
N SER A 435 6.57 21.02 7.78
CA SER A 435 6.33 22.44 7.51
C SER A 435 4.99 22.70 6.82
N LEU A 436 3.99 21.80 6.82
CA LEU A 436 2.71 21.98 6.06
C LEU A 436 1.50 21.95 6.99
N LEU A 437 0.52 22.82 6.78
CA LEU A 437 -0.71 22.90 7.57
C LEU A 437 -1.91 22.39 6.76
N PHE A 438 -2.72 21.51 7.34
CA PHE A 438 -3.95 20.94 6.76
C PHE A 438 -5.17 21.26 7.62
N VAL A 439 -6.34 21.40 6.99
CA VAL A 439 -7.64 21.60 7.65
C VAL A 439 -8.65 20.59 7.10
N VAL A 440 -9.46 20.04 7.99
CA VAL A 440 -10.64 19.23 7.64
C VAL A 440 -11.78 20.16 7.25
N LEU A 441 -12.36 19.97 6.05
CA LEU A 441 -13.38 20.87 5.50
C LEU A 441 -14.80 20.53 5.94
#